data_AF-Q05D60-F1
#
_entry.id   AF-Q05D60-F1
#
_cell.length_a   1.000
_cell.length_b   1.000
_cell.length_c   1.000
_cell.angle_alpha   90.00
_cell.angle_beta   90.00
_cell.angle_gamma   90.00
#
_symmetry.space_group_name_H-M   'P 1'
#
loop_
_entity.id
_entity.type
_entity.pdbx_description
1 polymer ?
#
loop_
_entity_poly.entity_id
_entity_poly.type
_entity_poly.pdbx_seq_one_letter_code
_entity_poly.pdbx_strand_id
1 'polypeptide(L)'
;MENQAHNTMGTSPCEAELQELMEQIDIMVSNKKMDWERKMRALETRLDLRDQELANAQTCLDQKGQEVGLLRQKLDSLEKCNLAMTQNYEGQLQSLKAQFSKLTNNFEKLRLHQMKQNKVPRKELPHLKEEIPFELSNLNQKLEEFRAKSREWDKQEILYQTHLISLDAQQKLLSEKCNQFQKQAQSYQTQLNGKKQCLEDSSSEIPRLICDPDPNCEINERDEFIIEKLKSAVNEIALSRNKLQDENQKLLQELKMYQRQCQAMEAGLSEVKSELQSRDDLLRIIEMERLQLHRELLKIGECQNAQGNKTRLESSYLPSIKEPERKIKELFSVMQDQPNHEKELNKIRSQLQQVEEYHNSEQERMRNEISDLTEELHQKEITIATVTKKAALLEKQLKMELEIKEKMLAKQKVSDMKYKAVRTENTHLKGMMGDLDPGEYMSMDFTNREQSRHTSINKLQYENERLRNDLAKLHVNGKSTWTNQNTYEETGRYAYQSQIKVEQNEERLSHDCEPNRSTMPPLPPSTFQAKEMTSPLVSDDDVFPLSPPDMSFPASLAAQHFLLEEEKRAKELEKLLNTHIDELQRHTEFTLNKYSKLKQNRHI
;
A
#
# COMPACT_ATOMS: atom_id res chain seq x y z
N MET A 1 -28.50 72.25 78.60
CA MET A 1 -27.62 72.16 79.78
C MET A 1 -26.76 70.93 79.58
N GLU A 2 -25.48 71.15 79.30
CA GLU A 2 -24.45 70.13 79.43
C GLU A 2 -24.56 69.46 80.81
N ASN A 3 -24.44 68.15 80.83
CA ASN A 3 -23.74 67.44 81.89
C ASN A 3 -23.11 66.21 81.26
N GLN A 4 -22.09 66.49 80.46
CA GLN A 4 -21.05 65.55 80.09
C GLN A 4 -20.12 65.46 81.31
N ALA A 5 -20.48 64.65 82.29
CA ALA A 5 -19.62 64.36 83.43
C ALA A 5 -18.99 62.98 83.23
N HIS A 6 -17.69 63.02 83.03
CA HIS A 6 -16.78 61.92 82.77
C HIS A 6 -16.92 60.77 83.76
N ASN A 7 -17.60 59.69 83.34
CA ASN A 7 -17.30 58.35 83.83
C ASN A 7 -16.20 57.77 82.94
N THR A 8 -14.98 58.27 83.10
CA THR A 8 -13.78 57.49 82.75
C THR A 8 -13.68 56.35 83.77
N MET A 9 -14.55 55.35 83.60
CA MET A 9 -14.32 54.02 84.15
C MET A 9 -13.06 53.52 83.44
N GLY A 10 -11.90 53.78 84.07
CA GLY A 10 -10.66 53.15 83.67
C GLY A 10 -10.89 51.65 83.79
N THR A 11 -10.96 50.97 82.65
CA THR A 11 -10.86 49.53 82.54
C THR A 11 -9.73 49.09 83.46
N SER A 12 -10.06 48.26 84.46
CA SER A 12 -9.04 47.82 85.41
C SER A 12 -7.91 47.13 84.62
N PRO A 13 -6.65 47.15 85.09
CA PRO A 13 -5.56 46.47 84.41
C PRO A 13 -5.88 45.00 84.05
N CYS A 14 -6.66 44.32 84.91
CA CYS A 14 -7.17 42.97 84.69
C CYS A 14 -8.14 42.85 83.49
N GLU A 15 -8.96 43.87 83.23
CA GLU A 15 -9.89 43.90 82.10
C GLU A 15 -9.15 44.10 80.77
N ALA A 16 -8.11 44.93 80.75
CA ALA A 16 -7.25 45.11 79.60
C ALA A 16 -6.45 43.83 79.26
N GLU A 17 -5.87 43.16 80.27
CA GLU A 17 -5.18 41.87 80.09
C GLU A 17 -6.12 40.78 79.57
N LEU A 18 -7.37 40.73 80.06
CA LEU A 18 -8.38 39.79 79.57
C LEU A 18 -8.75 40.07 78.10
N GLN A 19 -8.91 41.35 77.74
CA GLN A 19 -9.25 41.75 76.37
C GLN A 19 -8.11 41.41 75.40
N GLU A 20 -6.86 41.62 75.80
CA GLU A 20 -5.68 41.21 75.02
C GLU A 20 -5.63 39.69 74.86
N LEU A 21 -5.91 38.91 75.92
CA LEU A 21 -5.97 37.45 75.84
C LEU A 21 -7.07 36.98 74.87
N MET A 22 -8.24 37.61 74.90
CA MET A 22 -9.34 37.31 73.96
C MET A 22 -8.95 37.62 72.52
N GLU A 23 -8.32 38.76 72.27
CA GLU A 23 -7.82 39.13 70.94
C GLU A 23 -6.75 38.13 70.44
N GLN A 24 -5.82 37.72 71.31
CA GLN A 24 -4.84 36.68 70.99
C GLN A 24 -5.51 35.33 70.65
N ILE A 25 -6.54 34.94 71.39
CA ILE A 25 -7.33 33.73 71.10
C ILE A 25 -8.06 33.85 69.77
N ASP A 26 -8.69 34.99 69.48
CA ASP A 26 -9.41 35.21 68.22
C ASP A 26 -8.47 35.17 67.01
N ILE A 27 -7.30 35.82 67.11
CA ILE A 27 -6.24 35.74 66.09
C ILE A 27 -5.78 34.29 65.92
N MET A 28 -5.56 33.55 67.01
CA MET A 28 -5.13 32.16 66.97
C MET A 28 -6.18 31.26 66.32
N VAL A 29 -7.46 31.41 66.68
CA VAL A 29 -8.58 30.65 66.11
C VAL A 29 -8.76 30.99 64.63
N SER A 30 -8.68 32.27 64.26
CA SER A 30 -8.74 32.73 62.87
C SER A 30 -7.61 32.15 62.03
N ASN A 31 -6.37 32.20 62.52
CA ASN A 31 -5.21 31.59 61.87
C ASN A 31 -5.39 30.08 61.72
N LYS A 32 -5.87 29.40 62.77
CA LYS A 32 -6.12 27.96 62.73
C LYS A 32 -7.21 27.60 61.72
N LYS A 33 -8.29 28.38 61.66
CA LYS A 33 -9.36 28.24 60.67
C LYS A 33 -8.82 28.41 59.25
N MET A 34 -8.02 29.45 59.00
CA MET A 34 -7.39 29.69 57.70
C MET A 34 -6.45 28.54 57.30
N ASP A 35 -5.68 27.99 58.25
CA ASP A 35 -4.86 26.80 58.03
C ASP A 35 -5.70 25.57 57.64
N TRP A 36 -6.81 25.33 58.33
CA TRP A 36 -7.73 24.24 57.99
C TRP A 36 -8.37 24.41 56.62
N GLU A 37 -8.78 25.62 56.26
CA GLU A 37 -9.32 25.93 54.93
C GLU A 37 -8.29 25.73 53.83
N ARG A 38 -7.03 26.15 54.05
CA ARG A 38 -5.93 25.89 53.10
C ARG A 38 -5.69 24.39 52.93
N LYS A 39 -5.69 23.62 54.03
CA LYS A 39 -5.53 22.16 53.99
C LYS A 39 -6.70 21.48 53.29
N MET A 40 -7.93 21.93 53.53
CA MET A 40 -9.13 21.43 52.86
C MET A 40 -9.07 21.67 51.35
N ARG A 41 -8.78 22.90 50.91
CA ARG A 41 -8.60 23.23 49.49
C ARG A 41 -7.47 22.43 48.82
N ALA A 42 -6.36 22.20 49.52
CA ALA A 42 -5.28 21.36 49.02
C ALA A 42 -5.69 19.89 48.86
N LEU A 43 -6.50 19.37 49.78
CA LEU A 43 -7.04 18.00 49.69
C LEU A 43 -8.08 17.87 48.58
N GLU A 44 -8.97 18.84 48.41
CA GLU A 44 -9.95 18.91 47.32
C GLU A 44 -9.24 18.91 45.96
N THR A 45 -8.28 19.82 45.77
CA THR A 45 -7.49 19.87 44.52
C THR A 45 -6.79 18.54 44.23
N ARG A 46 -6.26 17.87 45.27
CA ARG A 46 -5.62 16.56 45.11
C ARG A 46 -6.62 15.47 44.75
N LEU A 47 -7.84 15.53 45.28
CA LEU A 47 -8.92 14.60 44.95
C LEU A 47 -9.36 14.79 43.50
N ASP A 48 -9.56 16.03 43.04
CA ASP A 48 -9.90 16.35 41.65
C ASP A 48 -8.84 15.84 40.66
N LEU A 49 -7.55 16.00 40.99
CA LEU A 49 -6.45 15.47 40.18
C LEU A 49 -6.48 13.94 40.11
N ARG A 50 -6.80 13.25 41.22
CA ARG A 50 -6.94 11.80 41.23
C ARG A 50 -8.14 11.33 40.42
N ASP A 51 -9.27 12.02 40.52
CA ASP A 51 -10.47 11.69 39.74
C ASP A 51 -10.23 11.88 38.24
N GLN A 52 -9.52 12.94 37.85
CA GLN A 52 -9.09 13.15 36.46
C GLN A 52 -8.14 12.05 35.96
N GLU A 53 -7.19 11.62 36.79
CA GLU A 53 -6.28 10.51 36.45
C GLU A 53 -7.04 9.18 36.29
N LEU A 54 -8.01 8.90 37.17
CA LEU A 54 -8.86 7.72 37.07
C LEU A 54 -9.74 7.74 35.82
N ALA A 55 -10.34 8.89 35.48
CA ALA A 55 -11.13 9.05 34.26
C ALA A 55 -10.27 8.84 32.99
N ASN A 56 -9.05 9.37 32.97
CA ASN A 56 -8.10 9.17 31.89
C ASN A 56 -7.68 7.69 31.76
N ALA A 57 -7.39 7.03 32.89
CA ALA A 57 -7.05 5.61 32.93
C ALA A 57 -8.21 4.73 32.46
N GLN A 58 -9.45 5.04 32.86
CA GLN A 58 -10.65 4.33 32.40
C GLN A 58 -10.84 4.49 30.89
N THR A 59 -10.70 5.71 30.37
CA THR A 59 -10.81 5.97 28.92
C THR A 59 -9.74 5.19 28.13
N CYS A 60 -8.51 5.15 28.63
CA CYS A 60 -7.43 4.36 28.04
C CYS A 60 -7.73 2.85 28.07
N LEU A 61 -8.26 2.35 29.20
CA LEU A 61 -8.66 0.95 29.33
C LEU A 61 -9.78 0.59 28.35
N ASP A 62 -10.77 1.46 28.18
CA ASP A 62 -11.88 1.25 27.24
C ASP A 62 -11.39 1.20 25.79
N GLN A 63 -10.46 2.09 25.41
CA GLN A 63 -9.80 2.06 24.10
C GLN A 63 -9.05 0.75 23.88
N LYS A 64 -8.29 0.29 24.88
CA LYS A 64 -7.62 -1.03 24.82
C LYS A 64 -8.61 -2.18 24.74
N GLY A 65 -9.74 -2.10 25.43
CA GLY A 65 -10.84 -3.05 25.30
C GLY A 65 -11.38 -3.14 23.87
N GLN A 66 -11.57 -2.01 23.20
CA GLN A 66 -11.99 -1.94 21.79
C GLN A 66 -10.94 -2.52 20.84
N GLU A 67 -9.66 -2.16 21.01
CA GLU A 67 -8.54 -2.73 20.23
C GLU A 67 -8.48 -4.26 20.37
N VAL A 68 -8.58 -4.78 21.61
CA VAL A 68 -8.61 -6.23 21.88
C VAL A 68 -9.83 -6.88 21.25
N GLY A 69 -11.00 -6.24 21.29
CA GLY A 69 -12.21 -6.71 20.61
C GLY A 69 -12.01 -6.87 19.10
N LEU A 70 -11.41 -5.87 18.45
CA LEU A 70 -11.10 -5.91 17.02
C LEU A 70 -10.06 -6.99 16.69
N LEU A 71 -9.03 -7.15 17.51
CA LEU A 71 -8.02 -8.19 17.34
C LEU A 71 -8.62 -9.59 17.47
N ARG A 72 -9.54 -9.82 18.41
CA ARG A 72 -10.26 -11.09 18.54
C ARG A 72 -11.12 -11.39 17.32
N GLN A 73 -11.82 -10.39 16.77
CA GLN A 73 -12.58 -10.56 15.54
C GLN A 73 -11.68 -10.93 14.35
N LYS A 74 -10.53 -10.26 14.22
CA LYS A 74 -9.54 -10.58 13.19
C LYS A 74 -9.00 -12.00 13.34
N LEU A 75 -8.68 -12.43 14.57
CA LEU A 75 -8.20 -13.78 14.86
C LEU A 75 -9.24 -14.83 14.44
N ASP A 76 -10.52 -14.66 14.83
CA ASP A 76 -11.61 -15.56 14.43
C ASP A 76 -11.78 -15.63 12.89
N SER A 77 -11.66 -14.48 12.20
CA SER A 77 -11.73 -14.46 10.73
C SER A 77 -10.54 -15.19 10.07
N LEU A 78 -9.34 -15.06 10.64
CA LEU A 78 -8.14 -15.76 10.16
C LEU A 78 -8.23 -17.27 10.42
N GLU A 79 -8.73 -17.69 11.58
CA GLU A 79 -8.96 -19.10 11.90
C GLU A 79 -9.97 -19.74 10.94
N LYS A 80 -11.10 -19.07 10.67
CA LYS A 80 -12.09 -19.52 9.69
C LYS A 80 -11.51 -19.62 8.28
N CYS A 81 -10.73 -18.62 7.86
CA CYS A 81 -10.05 -18.63 6.57
C CYS A 81 -9.04 -19.78 6.46
N ASN A 82 -8.23 -20.00 7.51
CA ASN A 82 -7.24 -21.07 7.55
C ASN A 82 -7.89 -22.47 7.53
N LEU A 83 -8.98 -22.65 8.26
CA LEU A 83 -9.76 -23.89 8.22
C LEU A 83 -10.30 -24.18 6.81
N ALA A 84 -10.86 -23.16 6.15
CA ALA A 84 -11.35 -23.28 4.78
C ALA A 84 -10.22 -23.58 3.77
N MET A 85 -9.06 -22.94 3.90
CA MET A 85 -7.89 -23.24 3.06
C MET A 85 -7.41 -24.68 3.27
N THR A 86 -7.31 -25.12 4.52
CA THR A 86 -6.89 -26.49 4.87
C THR A 86 -7.86 -27.52 4.27
N GLN A 87 -9.17 -27.31 4.39
CA GLN A 87 -10.19 -28.18 3.79
C GLN A 87 -10.08 -28.24 2.26
N ASN A 88 -9.79 -27.10 1.60
CA ASN A 88 -9.56 -27.08 0.14
C ASN A 88 -8.34 -27.91 -0.25
N TYR A 89 -7.22 -27.76 0.45
CA TYR A 89 -6.01 -28.55 0.18
C TYR A 89 -6.20 -30.04 0.49
N GLU A 90 -6.93 -30.36 1.56
CA GLU A 90 -7.29 -31.74 1.88
C GLU A 90 -8.14 -32.37 0.77
N GLY A 91 -9.13 -31.64 0.25
CA GLY A 91 -9.94 -32.07 -0.90
C GLY A 91 -9.11 -32.29 -2.17
N GLN A 92 -8.17 -31.38 -2.48
CA GLN A 92 -7.25 -31.54 -3.62
C GLN A 92 -6.34 -32.76 -3.44
N LEU A 93 -5.79 -32.96 -2.24
CA LEU A 93 -4.95 -34.11 -1.93
C LEU A 93 -5.73 -35.42 -2.06
N GLN A 94 -7.00 -35.44 -1.66
CA GLN A 94 -7.86 -36.61 -1.80
C GLN A 94 -8.21 -36.92 -3.26
N SER A 95 -8.46 -35.88 -4.08
CA SER A 95 -8.62 -36.03 -5.54
C SER A 95 -7.35 -36.59 -6.18
N LEU A 96 -6.18 -36.07 -5.81
CA LEU A 96 -4.91 -36.54 -6.33
C LEU A 96 -4.63 -38.01 -5.93
N LYS A 97 -4.91 -38.38 -4.67
CA LYS A 97 -4.86 -39.78 -4.20
C LYS A 97 -5.77 -40.68 -5.03
N ALA A 98 -7.01 -40.26 -5.31
CA ALA A 98 -7.94 -41.02 -6.13
C ALA A 98 -7.43 -41.20 -7.58
N GLN A 99 -6.82 -40.16 -8.15
CA GLN A 99 -6.19 -40.24 -9.47
C GLN A 99 -5.01 -41.20 -9.49
N PHE A 100 -4.15 -41.17 -8.46
CA PHE A 100 -3.07 -42.14 -8.31
C PHE A 100 -3.60 -43.57 -8.18
N SER A 101 -4.64 -43.82 -7.38
CA SER A 101 -5.26 -45.15 -7.29
C SER A 101 -5.81 -45.61 -8.65
N LYS A 102 -6.44 -44.72 -9.42
CA LYS A 102 -6.92 -45.03 -10.78
C LYS A 102 -5.78 -45.36 -11.72
N LEU A 103 -4.70 -44.58 -11.67
CA LEU A 103 -3.51 -44.78 -12.49
C LEU A 103 -2.81 -46.11 -12.15
N THR A 104 -2.61 -46.40 -10.86
CA THR A 104 -2.05 -47.68 -10.38
C THR A 104 -2.87 -48.86 -10.85
N ASN A 105 -4.21 -48.80 -10.73
CA ASN A 105 -5.10 -49.85 -11.23
C ASN A 105 -4.98 -50.05 -12.75
N ASN A 106 -4.81 -48.96 -13.52
CA ASN A 106 -4.61 -49.05 -14.96
C ASN A 106 -3.27 -49.70 -15.31
N PHE A 107 -2.19 -49.35 -14.59
CA PHE A 107 -0.89 -49.99 -14.74
C PHE A 107 -0.92 -51.48 -14.41
N GLU A 108 -1.59 -51.88 -13.33
CA GLU A 108 -1.76 -53.29 -12.97
C GLU A 108 -2.50 -54.08 -14.05
N LYS A 109 -3.59 -53.51 -14.61
CA LYS A 109 -4.32 -54.09 -15.73
C LYS A 109 -3.44 -54.27 -16.97
N LEU A 110 -2.63 -53.26 -17.31
CA LEU A 110 -1.69 -53.32 -18.43
C LEU A 110 -0.62 -54.40 -18.21
N ARG A 111 -0.05 -54.48 -17.00
CA ARG A 111 0.94 -55.49 -16.62
C ARG A 111 0.37 -56.90 -16.72
N LEU A 112 -0.86 -57.11 -16.25
CA LEU A 112 -1.59 -58.37 -16.38
C LEU A 112 -1.83 -58.73 -17.86
N HIS A 113 -2.15 -57.76 -18.71
CA HIS A 113 -2.32 -57.97 -20.14
C HIS A 113 -1.01 -58.40 -20.83
N GLN A 114 0.10 -57.72 -20.55
CA GLN A 114 1.42 -58.09 -21.07
C GLN A 114 1.85 -59.49 -20.63
N MET A 115 1.62 -59.85 -19.36
CA MET A 115 1.89 -61.21 -18.87
C MET A 115 1.03 -62.28 -19.55
N LYS A 116 -0.22 -61.96 -19.94
CA LYS A 116 -1.07 -62.88 -20.71
C LYS A 116 -0.59 -63.03 -22.15
N GLN A 117 -0.15 -61.96 -22.82
CA GLN A 117 0.40 -62.05 -24.18
C GLN A 117 1.68 -62.90 -24.24
N ASN A 118 2.58 -62.73 -23.27
CA ASN A 118 3.86 -63.46 -23.24
C ASN A 118 3.73 -64.98 -23.00
N LYS A 119 2.56 -65.47 -22.57
CA LYS A 119 2.28 -66.90 -22.40
C LYS A 119 1.75 -67.57 -23.68
N VAL A 120 1.51 -66.83 -24.76
CA VAL A 120 1.15 -67.42 -26.05
C VAL A 120 2.43 -67.98 -26.68
N PRO A 121 2.58 -69.32 -26.85
CA PRO A 121 3.82 -69.91 -27.34
C PRO A 121 4.07 -69.44 -28.78
N ARG A 122 5.10 -68.62 -28.98
CA ARG A 122 5.61 -68.21 -30.28
C ARG A 122 6.14 -69.44 -31.02
N LYS A 123 5.33 -69.97 -31.94
CA LYS A 123 5.84 -70.79 -33.04
C LYS A 123 6.47 -69.87 -34.07
N GLU A 124 7.68 -70.25 -34.45
CA GLU A 124 8.60 -69.59 -35.37
C GLU A 124 7.99 -69.40 -36.76
N LEU A 125 7.99 -68.17 -37.28
CA LEU A 125 8.28 -67.81 -38.68
C LEU A 125 8.45 -66.28 -38.79
N PRO A 126 9.34 -65.76 -39.66
CA PRO A 126 9.92 -64.42 -39.49
C PRO A 126 9.04 -63.32 -40.11
N HIS A 127 8.53 -62.44 -39.25
CA HIS A 127 7.79 -61.23 -39.64
C HIS A 127 8.66 -59.98 -39.43
N LEU A 128 9.68 -59.81 -40.27
CA LEU A 128 10.44 -58.54 -40.34
C LEU A 128 9.65 -57.41 -41.03
N LYS A 129 8.38 -57.62 -41.40
CA LYS A 129 7.54 -56.59 -42.03
C LYS A 129 6.52 -55.94 -41.09
N GLU A 130 6.27 -56.50 -39.90
CA GLU A 130 5.35 -55.90 -38.91
C GLU A 130 6.05 -54.96 -37.90
N GLU A 131 7.38 -55.01 -37.77
CA GLU A 131 8.11 -54.03 -36.94
C GLU A 131 8.19 -52.65 -37.58
N ILE A 132 8.20 -52.56 -38.92
CA ILE A 132 8.32 -51.26 -39.63
C ILE A 132 7.11 -50.35 -39.37
N PRO A 133 5.84 -50.81 -39.40
CA PRO A 133 4.69 -49.99 -39.00
C PRO A 133 4.75 -49.49 -37.55
N PHE A 134 5.23 -50.33 -36.61
CA PHE A 134 5.28 -49.97 -35.20
C PHE A 134 6.40 -48.96 -34.91
N GLU A 135 7.58 -49.14 -35.49
CA GLU A 135 8.66 -48.15 -35.40
C GLU A 135 8.30 -46.83 -36.09
N LEU A 136 7.63 -46.88 -37.25
CA LEU A 136 7.15 -45.68 -37.93
C LEU A 136 6.11 -44.94 -37.08
N SER A 137 5.21 -45.66 -36.40
CA SER A 137 4.24 -45.07 -35.47
C SER A 137 4.91 -44.41 -34.27
N ASN A 138 5.87 -45.09 -33.64
CA ASN A 138 6.62 -44.54 -32.49
C ASN A 138 7.44 -43.30 -32.91
N LEU A 139 8.05 -43.33 -34.10
CA LEU A 139 8.81 -42.20 -34.62
C LEU A 139 7.89 -41.02 -34.95
N ASN A 140 6.70 -41.26 -35.51
CA ASN A 140 5.70 -40.22 -35.73
C ASN A 140 5.21 -39.61 -34.41
N GLN A 141 4.94 -40.42 -33.39
CA GLN A 141 4.55 -39.93 -32.07
C GLN A 141 5.65 -39.02 -31.48
N LYS A 142 6.91 -39.44 -31.57
CA LYS A 142 8.04 -38.63 -31.08
C LYS A 142 8.23 -37.33 -31.87
N LEU A 143 7.97 -37.35 -33.18
CA LEU A 143 7.94 -36.16 -34.03
C LEU A 143 6.85 -35.18 -33.59
N GLU A 144 5.65 -35.68 -33.28
CA GLU A 144 4.57 -34.84 -32.77
C GLU A 144 4.86 -34.29 -31.37
N GLU A 145 5.51 -35.06 -30.49
CA GLU A 145 5.98 -34.56 -29.19
C GLU A 145 7.00 -33.41 -29.35
N PHE A 146 7.94 -33.52 -30.29
CA PHE A 146 8.88 -32.43 -30.60
C PHE A 146 8.17 -31.21 -31.20
N ARG A 147 7.16 -31.40 -32.06
CA ARG A 147 6.35 -30.30 -32.59
C ARG A 147 5.56 -29.60 -31.49
N ALA A 148 4.95 -30.35 -30.58
CA ALA A 148 4.24 -29.81 -29.43
C ALA A 148 5.19 -29.04 -28.50
N LYS A 149 6.38 -29.59 -28.24
CA LYS A 149 7.40 -28.95 -27.41
C LYS A 149 7.96 -27.68 -28.06
N SER A 150 8.16 -27.67 -29.37
CA SER A 150 8.55 -26.46 -30.11
C SER A 150 7.52 -25.35 -29.95
N ARG A 151 6.22 -25.67 -30.12
CA ARG A 151 5.13 -24.70 -29.92
C ARG A 151 5.06 -24.18 -28.49
N GLU A 152 5.42 -25.00 -27.50
CA GLU A 152 5.48 -24.55 -26.12
C GLU A 152 6.66 -23.60 -25.87
N TRP A 153 7.83 -23.87 -26.47
CA TRP A 153 8.97 -22.94 -26.42
C TRP A 153 8.64 -21.59 -27.08
N ASP A 154 7.95 -21.58 -28.23
CA ASP A 154 7.52 -20.35 -28.89
C ASP A 154 6.59 -19.51 -27.98
N LYS A 155 5.69 -20.16 -27.23
CA LYS A 155 4.83 -19.46 -26.25
C LYS A 155 5.64 -18.88 -25.10
N GLN A 156 6.60 -19.64 -24.56
CA GLN A 156 7.48 -19.15 -23.49
C GLN A 156 8.31 -17.96 -23.96
N GLU A 157 8.83 -17.99 -25.18
CA GLU A 157 9.55 -16.85 -25.79
C GLU A 157 8.68 -15.59 -25.84
N ILE A 158 7.43 -15.70 -26.29
CA ILE A 158 6.47 -14.57 -26.30
C ILE A 158 6.21 -14.02 -24.89
N LEU A 159 6.09 -14.90 -23.89
CA LEU A 159 5.89 -14.50 -22.49
C LEU A 159 7.09 -13.75 -21.94
N TYR A 160 8.31 -14.25 -22.14
CA TYR A 160 9.53 -13.58 -21.70
C TYR A 160 9.73 -12.24 -22.43
N GLN A 161 9.46 -12.19 -23.73
CA GLN A 161 9.51 -10.95 -24.51
C GLN A 161 8.53 -9.89 -23.95
N THR A 162 7.30 -10.31 -23.62
CA THR A 162 6.28 -9.43 -23.01
C THR A 162 6.70 -8.95 -21.63
N HIS A 163 7.31 -9.84 -20.83
CA HIS A 163 7.84 -9.48 -19.52
C HIS A 163 8.97 -8.45 -19.64
N LEU A 164 9.89 -8.62 -20.58
CA LEU A 164 10.98 -7.67 -20.84
C LEU A 164 10.44 -6.29 -21.25
N ILE A 165 9.46 -6.23 -22.14
CA ILE A 165 8.80 -4.96 -22.54
C ILE A 165 8.15 -4.28 -21.34
N SER A 166 7.49 -5.05 -20.47
CA SER A 166 6.86 -4.52 -19.26
C SER A 166 7.90 -3.97 -18.26
N LEU A 167 9.05 -4.65 -18.14
CA LEU A 167 10.15 -4.22 -17.28
C LEU A 167 10.80 -2.93 -17.80
N ASP A 168 11.03 -2.82 -19.11
CA ASP A 168 11.54 -1.60 -19.77
C ASP A 168 10.57 -0.41 -19.60
N ALA A 169 9.26 -0.65 -19.73
CA ALA A 169 8.25 0.37 -19.47
C ALA A 169 8.27 0.87 -18.01
N GLN A 170 8.44 -0.03 -17.04
CA GLN A 170 8.60 0.33 -15.63
C GLN A 170 9.89 1.13 -15.38
N GLN A 171 11.01 0.71 -15.99
CA GLN A 171 12.28 1.43 -15.90
C GLN A 171 12.18 2.84 -16.47
N LYS A 172 11.52 3.01 -17.62
CA LYS A 172 11.24 4.33 -18.22
C LYS A 172 10.40 5.22 -17.31
N LEU A 173 9.33 4.67 -16.73
CA LEU A 173 8.47 5.41 -15.79
C LEU A 173 9.24 5.84 -14.53
N LEU A 174 10.11 4.98 -14.01
CA LEU A 174 10.95 5.31 -12.86
C LEU A 174 11.98 6.39 -13.20
N SER A 175 12.63 6.29 -14.37
CA SER A 175 13.56 7.32 -14.87
C SER A 175 12.87 8.67 -15.02
N GLU A 176 11.65 8.70 -15.56
CA GLU A 176 10.85 9.92 -15.68
C GLU A 176 10.52 10.54 -14.32
N LYS A 177 10.16 9.73 -13.31
CA LYS A 177 9.96 10.20 -11.93
C LYS A 177 11.24 10.76 -11.32
N CYS A 178 12.38 10.08 -11.49
CA CYS A 178 13.66 10.58 -11.00
C CYS A 178 14.01 11.94 -11.64
N ASN A 179 13.78 12.10 -12.95
CA ASN A 179 13.96 13.38 -13.63
C ASN A 179 13.02 14.48 -13.10
N GLN A 180 11.78 14.15 -12.78
CA GLN A 180 10.84 15.09 -12.16
C GLN A 180 11.30 15.53 -10.77
N PHE A 181 11.74 14.60 -9.92
CA PHE A 181 12.30 14.93 -8.60
C PHE A 181 13.56 15.79 -8.70
N GLN A 182 14.44 15.50 -9.67
CA GLN A 182 15.63 16.32 -9.91
C GLN A 182 15.28 17.75 -10.32
N LYS A 183 14.32 17.93 -11.25
CA LYS A 183 13.82 19.26 -11.64
C LYS A 183 13.18 19.99 -10.46
N GLN A 184 12.41 19.28 -9.63
CA GLN A 184 11.78 19.85 -8.45
C GLN A 184 12.82 20.30 -7.41
N ALA A 185 13.84 19.48 -7.15
CA ALA A 185 14.94 19.81 -6.25
C ALA A 185 15.73 21.04 -6.75
N GLN A 186 16.02 21.10 -8.05
CA GLN A 186 16.65 22.28 -8.68
C GLN A 186 15.79 23.54 -8.51
N SER A 187 14.47 23.45 -8.72
CA SER A 187 13.55 24.58 -8.51
C SER A 187 13.55 25.07 -7.05
N TYR A 188 13.52 24.17 -6.07
CA TYR A 188 13.63 24.54 -4.66
C TYR A 188 14.96 25.21 -4.33
N GLN A 189 16.06 24.72 -4.91
CA GLN A 189 17.38 25.31 -4.72
C GLN A 189 17.47 26.73 -5.31
N THR A 190 16.90 26.97 -6.49
CA THR A 190 16.81 28.31 -7.09
C THR A 190 15.99 29.27 -6.21
N GLN A 191 14.87 28.80 -5.64
CA GLN A 191 14.04 29.61 -4.73
C GLN A 191 14.77 29.97 -3.42
N LEU A 192 15.54 29.04 -2.85
CA LEU A 192 16.35 29.28 -1.66
C LEU A 192 17.48 30.29 -1.92
N ASN A 193 18.13 30.18 -3.08
CA ASN A 193 19.19 31.11 -3.47
C ASN A 193 18.63 32.53 -3.74
N GLY A 194 17.46 32.64 -4.38
CA GLY A 194 16.77 33.92 -4.57
C GLY A 194 16.36 34.59 -3.26
N LYS A 195 15.94 33.82 -2.25
CA LYS A 195 15.62 34.36 -0.92
C LYS A 195 16.86 34.81 -0.13
N LYS A 196 17.99 34.13 -0.27
CA LYS A 196 19.24 34.54 0.41
C LYS A 196 19.74 35.89 -0.09
N GLN A 197 19.69 36.16 -1.40
CA GLN A 197 20.06 37.47 -1.93
C GLN A 197 19.12 38.60 -1.52
N CYS A 198 17.83 38.32 -1.26
CA CYS A 198 16.89 39.34 -0.79
C CYS A 198 17.04 39.67 0.71
N LEU A 199 17.76 38.85 1.49
CA LEU A 199 17.81 38.97 2.95
C LEU A 199 19.07 39.70 3.46
N GLU A 200 20.07 39.94 2.61
CA GLU A 200 21.25 40.74 3.00
C GLU A 200 21.05 42.26 2.84
N ASP A 201 20.06 42.72 2.06
CA ASP A 201 19.88 44.15 1.75
C ASP A 201 18.81 44.87 2.60
N SER A 202 18.41 44.33 3.75
CA SER A 202 17.46 45.01 4.65
C SER A 202 17.99 45.07 6.07
N SER A 203 19.11 45.76 6.21
CA SER A 203 19.60 46.33 7.47
C SER A 203 18.96 47.71 7.68
N SER A 204 17.97 47.82 8.57
CA SER A 204 17.68 49.07 9.31
C SER A 204 16.76 48.75 10.50
N GLU A 205 17.31 48.71 11.71
CA GLU A 205 17.12 49.76 12.72
C GLU A 205 15.72 49.76 13.35
N ILE A 206 15.61 49.15 14.54
CA ILE A 206 14.50 49.35 15.47
C ILE A 206 14.98 50.35 16.53
N PRO A 207 14.44 51.59 16.55
CA PRO A 207 14.88 52.66 17.45
C PRO A 207 14.53 52.45 18.92
N ARG A 208 15.44 53.00 19.74
CA ARG A 208 15.38 53.16 21.19
C ARG A 208 14.17 54.01 21.65
N LEU A 209 13.51 53.56 22.71
CA LEU A 209 12.76 54.37 23.68
C LEU A 209 13.02 53.73 25.06
N ILE A 210 14.05 54.13 25.81
CA ILE A 210 14.03 55.12 26.90
C ILE A 210 12.70 55.13 27.67
N CYS A 211 12.69 54.48 28.83
CA CYS A 211 12.05 54.98 30.04
C CYS A 211 12.77 54.32 31.22
N ASP A 212 13.47 55.11 32.05
CA ASP A 212 14.21 54.70 33.25
C ASP A 212 13.26 54.13 34.32
N PRO A 213 13.42 52.87 34.75
CA PRO A 213 12.75 52.35 35.93
C PRO A 213 13.74 51.85 36.98
N ASP A 214 13.32 52.07 38.22
CA ASP A 214 13.97 51.74 39.48
C ASP A 214 14.64 50.35 39.46
N PRO A 215 15.97 50.25 39.65
CA PRO A 215 16.72 49.01 39.40
C PRO A 215 16.23 47.83 40.23
N ASN A 216 15.58 48.05 41.38
CA ASN A 216 15.13 46.95 42.24
C ASN A 216 13.81 46.32 41.78
N CYS A 217 12.93 47.07 41.10
CA CYS A 217 11.72 46.53 40.49
C CYS A 217 12.05 45.87 39.14
N GLU A 218 12.92 46.49 38.34
CA GLU A 218 13.40 45.90 37.09
C GLU A 218 14.16 44.58 37.31
N ILE A 219 14.98 44.46 38.37
CA ILE A 219 15.69 43.21 38.65
C ILE A 219 14.69 42.10 38.97
N ASN A 220 13.67 42.36 39.79
CA ASN A 220 12.64 41.37 40.12
C ASN A 220 11.82 40.96 38.90
N GLU A 221 11.41 41.92 38.05
CA GLU A 221 10.67 41.64 36.82
C GLU A 221 11.53 40.90 35.79
N ARG A 222 12.81 41.27 35.65
CA ARG A 222 13.76 40.53 34.81
C ARG A 222 13.99 39.12 35.33
N ASP A 223 14.15 38.94 36.64
CA ASP A 223 14.31 37.62 37.26
C ASP A 223 13.04 36.78 37.07
N GLU A 224 11.85 37.36 37.25
CA GLU A 224 10.57 36.67 37.01
C GLU A 224 10.43 36.25 35.54
N PHE A 225 10.75 37.15 34.60
CA PHE A 225 10.78 36.84 33.16
C PHE A 225 11.82 35.77 32.80
N ILE A 226 13.01 35.81 33.39
CA ILE A 226 14.06 34.80 33.20
C ILE A 226 13.59 33.46 33.76
N ILE A 227 12.98 33.43 34.95
CA ILE A 227 12.42 32.23 35.57
C ILE A 227 11.31 31.66 34.70
N GLU A 228 10.41 32.48 34.18
CA GLU A 228 9.34 32.03 33.30
C GLU A 228 9.88 31.46 31.99
N LYS A 229 10.88 32.11 31.39
CA LYS A 229 11.57 31.62 30.20
C LYS A 229 12.28 30.29 30.45
N LEU A 230 12.92 30.14 31.62
CA LEU A 230 13.52 28.88 32.05
C LEU A 230 12.46 27.79 32.28
N LYS A 231 11.32 28.12 32.90
CA LYS A 231 10.20 27.19 33.08
C LYS A 231 9.64 26.74 31.72
N SER A 232 9.44 27.67 30.79
CA SER A 232 8.99 27.35 29.43
C SER A 232 9.99 26.45 28.71
N ALA A 233 11.29 26.75 28.79
CA ALA A 233 12.35 25.93 28.19
C ALA A 233 12.40 24.52 28.82
N VAL A 234 12.27 24.41 30.15
CA VAL A 234 12.21 23.11 30.84
C VAL A 234 10.98 22.31 30.42
N ASN A 235 9.82 22.95 30.28
CA ASN A 235 8.60 22.31 29.80
C ASN A 235 8.75 21.82 28.35
N GLU A 236 9.35 22.63 27.47
CA GLU A 236 9.62 22.25 26.09
C GLU A 236 10.60 21.06 26.00
N ILE A 237 11.68 21.08 26.79
CA ILE A 237 12.62 19.95 26.91
C ILE A 237 11.90 18.70 27.42
N ALA A 238 11.00 18.82 28.40
CA ALA A 238 10.24 17.70 28.93
C ALA A 238 9.30 17.08 27.87
N LEU A 239 8.60 17.91 27.10
CA LEU A 239 7.75 17.46 25.99
C LEU A 239 8.58 16.80 24.87
N SER A 240 9.73 17.38 24.52
CA SER A 240 10.67 16.83 23.53
C SER A 240 11.20 15.46 23.96
N ARG A 241 11.60 15.31 25.24
CA ARG A 241 12.02 14.03 25.81
C ARG A 241 10.93 12.96 25.72
N ASN A 242 9.68 13.31 26.03
CA ASN A 242 8.56 12.37 25.94
C ASN A 242 8.30 11.92 24.49
N LYS A 243 8.35 12.84 23.52
CA LYS A 243 8.24 12.49 22.09
C LYS A 243 9.35 11.55 21.64
N LEU A 244 10.60 11.84 22.01
CA LEU A 244 11.74 10.97 21.70
C LEU A 244 11.60 9.59 22.35
N GLN A 245 11.05 9.52 23.57
CA GLN A 245 10.78 8.25 24.24
C GLN A 245 9.71 7.42 23.51
N ASP A 246 8.62 8.07 23.06
CA ASP A 246 7.57 7.42 22.27
C ASP A 246 8.10 6.90 20.92
N GLU A 247 8.92 7.72 20.23
CA GLU A 247 9.59 7.32 18.99
C GLU A 247 10.56 6.16 19.21
N ASN A 248 11.34 6.19 20.29
CA ASN A 248 12.24 5.10 20.65
C ASN A 248 11.47 3.79 20.90
N GLN A 249 10.33 3.87 21.59
CA GLN A 249 9.46 2.71 21.82
C GLN A 249 8.87 2.15 20.52
N LYS A 250 8.47 3.02 19.57
CA LYS A 250 8.02 2.60 18.23
C LYS A 250 9.13 1.91 17.45
N LEU A 251 10.33 2.47 17.43
CA LEU A 251 11.50 1.87 16.76
C LEU A 251 11.88 0.52 17.36
N LEU A 252 11.80 0.37 18.69
CA LEU A 252 11.99 -0.92 19.38
C LEU A 252 10.96 -1.97 18.95
N GLN A 253 9.69 -1.59 18.78
CA GLN A 253 8.66 -2.48 18.28
C GLN A 253 8.91 -2.87 16.82
N GLU A 254 9.29 -1.91 15.98
CA GLU A 254 9.59 -2.12 14.57
C GLU A 254 10.81 -3.04 14.36
N LEU A 255 11.90 -2.83 15.12
CA LEU A 255 13.05 -3.72 15.15
C LEU A 255 12.65 -5.16 15.53
N LYS A 256 11.78 -5.31 16.52
CA LYS A 256 11.26 -6.63 16.92
C LYS A 256 10.38 -7.26 15.84
N MET A 257 9.72 -6.48 14.99
CA MET A 257 8.98 -7.01 13.83
C MET A 257 9.94 -7.48 12.74
N TYR A 258 10.90 -6.64 12.33
CA TYR A 258 11.91 -7.02 11.33
C TYR A 258 12.70 -8.25 11.76
N GLN A 259 13.07 -8.35 13.04
CA GLN A 259 13.76 -9.53 13.57
C GLN A 259 12.94 -10.82 13.36
N ARG A 260 11.63 -10.80 13.64
CA ARG A 260 10.75 -11.97 13.40
C ARG A 260 10.61 -12.28 11.92
N GLN A 261 10.56 -11.25 11.07
CA GLN A 261 10.49 -11.43 9.63
C GLN A 261 11.76 -12.08 9.08
N CYS A 262 12.95 -11.69 9.56
CA CYS A 262 14.20 -12.33 9.20
C CYS A 262 14.20 -13.82 9.63
N GLN A 263 13.76 -14.12 10.86
CA GLN A 263 13.67 -15.51 11.33
C GLN A 263 12.72 -16.37 10.49
N ALA A 264 11.55 -15.82 10.10
CA ALA A 264 10.62 -16.51 9.22
C ALA A 264 11.23 -16.76 7.83
N MET A 265 11.96 -15.78 7.29
CA MET A 265 12.65 -15.93 6.00
C MET A 265 13.78 -16.96 6.05
N GLU A 266 14.58 -16.97 7.12
CA GLU A 266 15.63 -17.97 7.36
C GLU A 266 15.06 -19.39 7.50
N ALA A 267 13.92 -19.53 8.18
CA ALA A 267 13.20 -20.81 8.27
C ALA A 267 12.72 -21.29 6.90
N GLY A 268 12.09 -20.41 6.11
CA GLY A 268 11.65 -20.73 4.74
C GLY A 268 12.81 -21.09 3.81
N LEU A 269 13.94 -20.38 3.90
CA LEU A 269 15.17 -20.72 3.15
C LEU A 269 15.72 -22.09 3.55
N SER A 270 15.68 -22.42 4.84
CA SER A 270 16.12 -23.72 5.35
C SER A 270 15.23 -24.86 4.86
N GLU A 271 13.91 -24.64 4.81
CA GLU A 271 12.94 -25.59 4.25
C GLU A 271 13.20 -25.84 2.76
N VAL A 272 13.29 -24.79 1.95
CA VAL A 272 13.59 -24.90 0.51
C VAL A 272 14.92 -25.61 0.24
N LYS A 273 15.94 -25.36 1.09
CA LYS A 273 17.23 -26.05 1.00
C LYS A 273 17.11 -27.55 1.29
N SER A 274 16.32 -27.94 2.30
CA SER A 274 16.07 -29.36 2.60
C SER A 274 15.28 -30.06 1.49
N GLU A 275 14.28 -29.39 0.91
CA GLU A 275 13.51 -29.89 -0.23
C GLU A 275 14.42 -30.10 -1.44
N LEU A 276 15.29 -29.14 -1.77
CA LEU A 276 16.25 -29.26 -2.86
C LEU A 276 17.20 -30.46 -2.65
N GLN A 277 17.74 -30.61 -1.44
CA GLN A 277 18.59 -31.74 -1.10
C GLN A 277 17.87 -33.09 -1.32
N SER A 278 16.60 -33.19 -0.92
CA SER A 278 15.80 -34.40 -1.10
C SER A 278 15.53 -34.73 -2.58
N ARG A 279 15.36 -33.69 -3.42
CA ARG A 279 15.22 -33.84 -4.87
C ARG A 279 16.51 -34.31 -5.51
N ASP A 280 17.65 -33.79 -5.06
CA ASP A 280 18.97 -34.25 -5.53
C ASP A 280 19.24 -35.71 -5.12
N ASP A 281 18.82 -36.13 -3.93
CA ASP A 281 18.86 -37.54 -3.51
C ASP A 281 18.02 -38.43 -4.43
N LEU A 282 16.79 -38.01 -4.75
CA LEU A 282 15.92 -38.73 -5.66
C LEU A 282 16.51 -38.83 -7.07
N LEU A 283 17.09 -37.75 -7.59
CA LEU A 283 17.76 -37.75 -8.89
C LEU A 283 18.95 -38.71 -8.92
N ARG A 284 19.74 -38.81 -7.83
CA ARG A 284 20.82 -39.80 -7.71
C ARG A 284 20.30 -41.24 -7.79
N ILE A 285 19.16 -41.53 -7.15
CA ILE A 285 18.54 -42.86 -7.18
C ILE A 285 18.11 -43.22 -8.61
N ILE A 286 17.38 -42.31 -9.27
CA ILE A 286 16.89 -42.52 -10.64
C ILE A 286 18.07 -42.72 -11.61
N GLU A 287 19.16 -41.97 -11.44
CA GLU A 287 20.35 -42.12 -12.27
C GLU A 287 21.04 -43.48 -12.07
N MET A 288 21.07 -43.99 -10.83
CA MET A 288 21.59 -45.33 -10.54
C MET A 288 20.71 -46.43 -11.17
N GLU A 289 19.39 -46.30 -11.09
CA GLU A 289 18.45 -47.22 -11.73
C GLU A 289 18.60 -47.21 -13.27
N ARG A 290 18.77 -46.02 -13.87
CA ARG A 290 19.04 -45.86 -15.30
C ARG A 290 20.29 -46.65 -15.69
N LEU A 291 21.39 -46.50 -14.95
CA LEU A 291 22.64 -47.22 -15.20
C LEU A 291 22.50 -48.74 -15.00
N GLN A 292 21.72 -49.18 -14.01
CA GLN A 292 21.44 -50.59 -13.79
C GLN A 292 20.66 -51.21 -14.95
N LEU A 293 19.60 -50.53 -15.44
CA LEU A 293 18.84 -50.97 -16.60
C LEU A 293 19.71 -51.04 -17.86
N HIS A 294 20.63 -50.09 -18.06
CA HIS A 294 21.59 -50.16 -19.18
C HIS A 294 22.50 -51.38 -19.09
N ARG A 295 22.96 -51.74 -17.88
CA ARG A 295 23.77 -52.94 -17.66
C ARG A 295 22.97 -54.22 -17.91
N GLU A 296 21.71 -54.26 -17.52
CA GLU A 296 20.82 -55.40 -17.79
C GLU A 296 20.53 -55.55 -19.28
N LEU A 297 20.26 -54.46 -20.00
CA LEU A 297 20.10 -54.45 -21.45
C LEU A 297 21.36 -54.98 -22.17
N LEU A 298 22.56 -54.56 -21.74
CA LEU A 298 23.81 -55.04 -22.32
C LEU A 298 23.99 -56.55 -22.12
N LYS A 299 23.72 -57.06 -20.91
CA LYS A 299 23.76 -58.52 -20.61
C LYS A 299 22.77 -59.31 -21.46
N ILE A 300 21.55 -58.78 -21.65
CA ILE A 300 20.54 -59.42 -22.50
C ILE A 300 21.04 -59.49 -23.95
N GLY A 301 21.65 -58.41 -24.46
CA GLY A 301 22.26 -58.38 -25.79
C GLY A 301 23.42 -59.37 -25.95
N GLU A 302 24.27 -59.53 -24.93
CA GLU A 302 25.34 -60.53 -24.91
C GLU A 302 24.80 -61.97 -24.94
N CYS A 303 23.76 -62.27 -24.16
CA CYS A 303 23.10 -63.58 -24.17
C CYS A 303 22.47 -63.90 -25.54
N GLN A 304 21.85 -62.92 -26.19
CA GLN A 304 21.29 -63.07 -27.53
C GLN A 304 22.38 -63.36 -28.58
N ASN A 305 23.51 -62.64 -28.51
CA ASN A 305 24.64 -62.86 -29.42
C ASN A 305 25.32 -64.21 -29.20
N ALA A 306 25.48 -64.66 -27.95
CA ALA A 306 26.02 -65.99 -27.64
C ALA A 306 25.12 -67.10 -28.21
N GLN A 307 23.79 -66.96 -28.07
CA GLN A 307 22.81 -67.89 -28.64
C GLN A 307 22.81 -67.86 -30.18
N GLY A 308 22.90 -66.67 -30.78
CA GLY A 308 23.03 -66.49 -32.22
C GLY A 308 24.31 -67.09 -32.80
N ASN A 309 25.43 -66.98 -32.09
CA ASN A 309 26.69 -67.56 -32.52
C ASN A 309 26.72 -69.09 -32.37
N LYS A 310 26.06 -69.64 -31.33
CA LYS A 310 25.93 -71.09 -31.17
C LYS A 310 25.08 -71.71 -32.28
N THR A 311 23.97 -71.07 -32.65
CA THR A 311 23.12 -71.51 -33.76
C THR A 311 23.81 -71.35 -35.13
N ARG A 312 24.62 -70.30 -35.32
CA ARG A 312 25.37 -70.10 -36.57
C ARG A 312 26.54 -71.07 -36.74
N LEU A 313 27.19 -71.51 -35.66
CA LEU A 313 28.26 -72.51 -35.72
C LEU A 313 27.70 -73.92 -35.93
N GLU A 314 26.57 -74.29 -35.32
CA GLU A 314 25.94 -75.60 -35.55
C GLU A 314 25.39 -75.75 -36.98
N SER A 315 24.97 -74.66 -37.63
CA SER A 315 24.47 -74.69 -39.01
C SER A 315 25.57 -74.91 -40.08
N SER A 316 26.86 -74.86 -39.72
CA SER A 316 27.95 -74.90 -40.70
C SER A 316 28.51 -76.30 -41.00
N TYR A 317 28.04 -77.35 -40.30
CA TYR A 317 28.38 -78.74 -40.61
C TYR A 317 27.19 -79.47 -41.21
N LEU A 318 27.03 -79.44 -42.54
CA LEU A 318 26.64 -80.59 -43.37
C LEU A 318 26.42 -80.18 -44.85
N PRO A 319 27.31 -80.59 -45.77
CA PRO A 319 27.22 -80.23 -47.19
C PRO A 319 26.23 -81.06 -48.01
N SER A 320 25.48 -80.34 -48.84
CA SER A 320 25.32 -80.55 -50.29
C SER A 320 24.48 -81.72 -50.85
N ILE A 321 23.54 -81.30 -51.72
CA ILE A 321 22.92 -81.99 -52.87
C ILE A 321 21.76 -82.95 -52.57
N LYS A 322 20.52 -82.39 -52.59
CA LYS A 322 19.32 -82.90 -53.31
C LYS A 322 18.08 -82.00 -53.09
N GLU A 323 18.23 -80.67 -53.20
CA GLU A 323 17.17 -79.71 -52.84
C GLU A 323 16.24 -79.19 -53.97
N PRO A 324 16.34 -79.54 -55.27
CA PRO A 324 15.35 -79.03 -56.23
C PRO A 324 14.04 -79.83 -56.24
N GLU A 325 14.00 -81.06 -55.72
CA GLU A 325 12.78 -81.90 -55.81
C GLU A 325 11.76 -81.67 -54.68
N ARG A 326 12.19 -81.20 -53.49
CA ARG A 326 11.23 -80.83 -52.42
C ARG A 326 10.53 -79.51 -52.69
N LYS A 327 11.22 -78.54 -53.29
CA LYS A 327 10.66 -77.22 -53.63
C LYS A 327 9.50 -77.32 -54.64
N ILE A 328 9.52 -78.32 -55.51
CA ILE A 328 8.43 -78.54 -56.48
C ILE A 328 7.16 -79.08 -55.80
N LYS A 329 7.28 -79.96 -54.79
CA LYS A 329 6.10 -80.46 -54.06
C LYS A 329 5.50 -79.40 -53.12
N GLU A 330 6.31 -78.54 -52.53
CA GLU A 330 5.80 -77.42 -51.72
C GLU A 330 5.04 -76.39 -52.58
N LEU A 331 5.49 -76.17 -53.83
CA LEU A 331 4.82 -75.25 -54.75
C LEU A 331 3.38 -75.68 -55.09
N PHE A 332 3.13 -77.00 -55.20
CA PHE A 332 1.79 -77.52 -55.52
C PHE A 332 0.81 -77.41 -54.35
N SER A 333 1.26 -77.54 -53.10
CA SER A 333 0.38 -77.32 -51.94
C SER A 333 -0.03 -75.84 -51.79
N VAL A 334 0.88 -74.90 -52.11
CA VAL A 334 0.60 -73.45 -52.05
C VAL A 334 -0.46 -73.01 -53.08
N MET A 335 -0.53 -73.66 -54.25
CA MET A 335 -1.54 -73.33 -55.27
C MET A 335 -2.96 -73.72 -54.85
N GLN A 336 -3.14 -74.74 -54.01
CA GLN A 336 -4.48 -75.18 -53.58
C GLN A 336 -5.05 -74.31 -52.45
N ASP A 337 -4.20 -73.61 -51.69
CA ASP A 337 -4.57 -72.68 -50.61
C ASP A 337 -4.90 -71.26 -51.09
N GLN A 338 -4.66 -70.93 -52.37
CA GLN A 338 -4.87 -69.61 -52.96
C GLN A 338 -6.29 -69.02 -52.74
N PRO A 339 -7.41 -69.74 -52.99
CA PRO A 339 -8.75 -69.18 -52.75
C PRO A 339 -9.08 -68.98 -51.26
N ASN A 340 -8.39 -69.68 -50.35
CA ASN A 340 -8.54 -69.46 -48.91
C ASN A 340 -7.82 -68.18 -48.47
N HIS A 341 -6.61 -67.95 -48.99
CA HIS A 341 -5.88 -66.69 -48.77
C HIS A 341 -6.62 -65.47 -49.31
N GLU A 342 -7.27 -65.59 -50.47
CA GLU A 342 -8.06 -64.49 -51.05
C GLU A 342 -9.29 -64.14 -50.20
N LYS A 343 -9.96 -65.14 -49.61
CA LYS A 343 -11.05 -64.92 -48.65
C LYS A 343 -10.57 -64.21 -47.38
N GLU A 344 -9.44 -64.63 -46.82
CA GLU A 344 -8.87 -63.97 -45.64
C GLU A 344 -8.41 -62.54 -45.95
N LEU A 345 -7.79 -62.29 -47.11
CA LEU A 345 -7.44 -60.93 -47.54
C LEU A 345 -8.67 -60.04 -47.70
N ASN A 346 -9.75 -60.56 -48.28
CA ASN A 346 -11.01 -59.82 -48.40
C ASN A 346 -11.66 -59.57 -47.03
N LYS A 347 -11.59 -60.53 -46.10
CA LYS A 347 -12.07 -60.38 -44.72
C LYS A 347 -11.27 -59.31 -43.98
N ILE A 348 -9.94 -59.33 -44.05
CA ILE A 348 -9.07 -58.31 -43.46
C ILE A 348 -9.37 -56.94 -44.09
N ARG A 349 -9.54 -56.86 -45.41
CA ARG A 349 -9.88 -55.61 -46.09
C ARG A 349 -11.22 -55.04 -45.62
N SER A 350 -12.24 -55.90 -45.47
CA SER A 350 -13.55 -55.48 -44.94
C SER A 350 -13.47 -55.03 -43.47
N GLN A 351 -12.67 -55.69 -42.65
CA GLN A 351 -12.44 -55.29 -41.25
C GLN A 351 -11.70 -53.95 -41.17
N LEU A 352 -10.68 -53.76 -42.01
CA LEU A 352 -9.90 -52.52 -42.06
C LEU A 352 -10.78 -51.35 -42.50
N GLN A 353 -11.65 -51.57 -43.49
CA GLN A 353 -12.61 -50.58 -43.96
C GLN A 353 -13.66 -50.22 -42.88
N GLN A 354 -14.16 -51.21 -42.14
CA GLN A 354 -15.06 -50.98 -41.00
C GLN A 354 -14.37 -50.20 -39.85
N VAL A 355 -13.11 -50.50 -39.55
CA VAL A 355 -12.33 -49.78 -38.55
C VAL A 355 -12.05 -48.35 -39.00
N GLU A 356 -11.75 -48.14 -40.29
CA GLU A 356 -11.53 -46.81 -40.86
C GLU A 356 -12.81 -45.95 -40.81
N GLU A 357 -13.97 -46.53 -41.13
CA GLU A 357 -15.28 -45.86 -40.97
C GLU A 357 -15.59 -45.51 -39.52
N TYR A 358 -15.32 -46.43 -38.58
CA TYR A 358 -15.46 -46.17 -37.15
C TYR A 358 -14.51 -45.05 -36.69
N HIS A 359 -13.26 -45.08 -37.13
CA HIS A 359 -12.27 -44.06 -36.78
C HIS A 359 -12.64 -42.69 -37.37
N ASN A 360 -13.12 -42.63 -38.61
CA ASN A 360 -13.61 -41.41 -39.23
C ASN A 360 -14.82 -40.83 -38.47
N SER A 361 -15.73 -41.70 -38.00
CA SER A 361 -16.89 -41.30 -37.19
C SER A 361 -16.47 -40.77 -35.81
N GLU A 362 -15.51 -41.42 -35.14
CA GLU A 362 -14.96 -40.97 -33.86
C GLU A 362 -14.22 -39.64 -34.01
N GLN A 363 -13.41 -39.49 -35.06
CA GLN A 363 -12.73 -38.23 -35.37
C GLN A 363 -13.73 -37.10 -35.62
N GLU A 364 -14.82 -37.38 -36.33
CA GLU A 364 -15.88 -36.40 -36.58
C GLU A 364 -16.59 -35.99 -35.28
N ARG A 365 -16.88 -36.96 -34.40
CA ARG A 365 -17.46 -36.65 -33.08
C ARG A 365 -16.52 -35.76 -32.26
N MET A 366 -15.22 -36.07 -32.24
CA MET A 366 -14.23 -35.24 -31.54
C MET A 366 -14.09 -33.84 -32.16
N ARG A 367 -14.14 -33.71 -33.49
CA ARG A 367 -14.12 -32.40 -34.17
C ARG A 367 -15.33 -31.55 -33.81
N ASN A 368 -16.51 -32.16 -33.72
CA ASN A 368 -17.74 -31.49 -33.32
C ASN A 368 -17.66 -31.05 -31.85
N GLU A 369 -17.22 -31.93 -30.94
CA GLU A 369 -17.04 -31.58 -29.53
C GLU A 369 -16.01 -30.46 -29.32
N ILE A 370 -14.90 -30.47 -30.06
CA ILE A 370 -13.92 -29.37 -30.04
C ILE A 370 -14.54 -28.06 -30.54
N SER A 371 -15.38 -28.12 -31.57
CA SER A 371 -16.05 -26.93 -32.12
C SER A 371 -17.07 -26.36 -31.12
N ASP A 372 -17.89 -27.22 -30.51
CA ASP A 372 -18.88 -26.85 -29.49
C ASP A 372 -18.19 -26.22 -28.26
N LEU A 373 -17.12 -26.84 -27.76
CA LEU A 373 -16.36 -26.32 -26.63
C LEU A 373 -15.67 -24.98 -26.95
N THR A 374 -15.20 -24.81 -28.19
CA THR A 374 -14.59 -23.55 -28.65
C THR A 374 -15.64 -22.44 -28.73
N GLU A 375 -16.84 -22.74 -29.22
CA GLU A 375 -17.95 -21.78 -29.25
C GLU A 375 -18.43 -21.42 -27.83
N GLU A 376 -18.54 -22.38 -26.92
CA GLU A 376 -18.83 -22.12 -25.51
C GLU A 376 -17.80 -21.21 -24.85
N LEU A 377 -16.51 -21.42 -25.15
CA LEU A 377 -15.43 -20.60 -24.61
C LEU A 377 -15.55 -19.15 -25.09
N HIS A 378 -15.74 -18.93 -26.40
CA HIS A 378 -15.98 -17.59 -26.94
C HIS A 378 -17.22 -16.92 -26.33
N GLN A 379 -18.31 -17.66 -26.12
CA GLN A 379 -19.51 -17.12 -25.49
C GLN A 379 -19.28 -16.73 -24.01
N LYS A 380 -18.48 -17.52 -23.27
CA LYS A 380 -18.06 -17.19 -21.90
C LYS A 380 -17.18 -15.93 -21.88
N GLU A 381 -16.27 -15.78 -22.84
CA GLU A 381 -15.43 -14.58 -22.97
C GLU A 381 -16.26 -13.31 -23.24
N ILE A 382 -17.24 -13.37 -24.14
CA ILE A 382 -18.18 -12.26 -24.41
C ILE A 382 -18.97 -11.90 -23.14
N THR A 383 -19.40 -12.91 -22.39
CA THR A 383 -20.14 -12.73 -21.14
C THR A 383 -19.26 -12.05 -20.07
N ILE A 384 -18.02 -12.52 -19.90
CA ILE A 384 -17.05 -11.92 -18.98
C ILE A 384 -16.79 -10.46 -19.37
N ALA A 385 -16.51 -10.17 -20.65
CA ALA A 385 -16.29 -8.80 -21.11
C ALA A 385 -17.47 -7.88 -20.79
N THR A 386 -18.70 -8.38 -20.95
CA THR A 386 -19.92 -7.63 -20.63
C THR A 386 -20.07 -7.38 -19.13
N VAL A 387 -19.82 -8.39 -18.29
CA VAL A 387 -19.87 -8.27 -16.83
C VAL A 387 -18.80 -7.29 -16.34
N THR A 388 -17.57 -7.39 -16.84
CA THR A 388 -16.46 -6.49 -16.51
C THR A 388 -16.79 -5.04 -16.85
N LYS A 389 -17.40 -4.79 -18.03
CA LYS A 389 -17.85 -3.44 -18.41
C LYS A 389 -18.93 -2.91 -17.48
N LYS A 390 -19.89 -3.74 -17.07
CA LYS A 390 -20.94 -3.36 -16.11
C LYS A 390 -20.36 -3.08 -14.72
N ALA A 391 -19.43 -3.89 -14.24
CA ALA A 391 -18.75 -3.70 -12.97
C ALA A 391 -18.00 -2.35 -12.94
N ALA A 392 -17.25 -2.04 -14.00
CA ALA A 392 -16.52 -0.78 -14.11
C ALA A 392 -17.46 0.46 -14.13
N LEU A 393 -18.68 0.33 -14.69
CA LEU A 393 -19.68 1.40 -14.64
C LEU A 393 -20.24 1.59 -13.22
N LEU A 394 -20.54 0.48 -12.52
CA LEU A 394 -21.03 0.53 -11.14
C LEU A 394 -19.97 1.10 -10.18
N GLU A 395 -18.69 0.75 -10.35
CA GLU A 395 -17.59 1.33 -9.58
C GLU A 395 -17.49 2.84 -9.77
N LYS A 396 -17.62 3.33 -11.01
CA LYS A 396 -17.64 4.77 -11.29
C LYS A 396 -18.83 5.47 -10.63
N GLN A 397 -20.01 4.85 -10.67
CA GLN A 397 -21.21 5.37 -10.02
C GLN A 397 -21.04 5.45 -8.50
N LEU A 398 -20.55 4.37 -7.86
CA LEU A 398 -20.28 4.34 -6.42
C LEU A 398 -19.24 5.39 -6.01
N LYS A 399 -18.20 5.60 -6.82
CA LYS A 399 -17.19 6.62 -6.55
C LYS A 399 -17.77 8.03 -6.57
N MET A 400 -18.67 8.33 -7.52
CA MET A 400 -19.37 9.61 -7.60
C MET A 400 -20.31 9.82 -6.39
N GLU A 401 -21.05 8.79 -6.00
CA GLU A 401 -21.91 8.81 -4.80
C GLU A 401 -21.10 9.06 -3.51
N LEU A 402 -19.94 8.43 -3.38
CA LEU A 402 -19.03 8.67 -2.25
C LEU A 402 -18.54 10.12 -2.22
N GLU A 403 -18.13 10.68 -3.36
CA GLU A 403 -17.68 12.08 -3.45
C GLU A 403 -18.80 13.07 -3.06
N ILE A 404 -20.04 12.81 -3.49
CA ILE A 404 -21.21 13.62 -3.09
C ILE A 404 -21.44 13.53 -1.58
N LYS A 405 -21.38 12.33 -1.00
CA LYS A 405 -21.54 12.14 0.45
C LYS A 405 -20.43 12.79 1.25
N GLU A 406 -19.19 12.75 0.78
CA GLU A 406 -18.06 13.46 1.41
C GLU A 406 -18.27 14.97 1.40
N LYS A 407 -18.73 15.54 0.27
CA LYS A 407 -19.09 16.96 0.19
C LYS A 407 -20.23 17.32 1.16
N MET A 408 -21.24 16.47 1.30
CA MET A 408 -22.32 16.67 2.28
C MET A 408 -21.81 16.60 3.73
N LEU A 409 -20.93 15.65 4.04
CA LEU A 409 -20.32 15.53 5.37
C LEU A 409 -19.48 16.75 5.72
N ALA A 410 -18.71 17.29 4.76
CA ALA A 410 -17.94 18.51 4.94
C ALA A 410 -18.86 19.72 5.21
N LYS A 411 -19.96 19.86 4.46
CA LYS A 411 -20.98 20.90 4.70
C LYS A 411 -21.63 20.77 6.09
N GLN A 412 -21.94 19.55 6.53
CA GLN A 412 -22.47 19.28 7.86
C GLN A 412 -21.48 19.72 8.95
N LYS A 413 -20.20 19.36 8.82
CA LYS A 413 -19.15 19.77 9.77
C LYS A 413 -19.03 21.29 9.89
N VAL A 414 -19.07 22.01 8.77
CA VAL A 414 -19.06 23.48 8.78
C VAL A 414 -20.30 24.04 9.48
N SER A 415 -21.48 23.44 9.24
CA SER A 415 -22.73 23.85 9.90
C SER A 415 -22.69 23.60 11.41
N ASP A 416 -22.16 22.46 11.84
CA ASP A 416 -21.97 22.14 13.26
C ASP A 416 -20.98 23.09 13.94
N MET A 417 -19.90 23.48 13.25
CA MET A 417 -18.95 24.49 13.74
C MET A 417 -19.61 25.86 13.88
N LYS A 418 -20.38 26.30 12.88
CA LYS A 418 -21.13 27.56 12.94
C LYS A 418 -22.14 27.54 14.09
N TYR A 419 -22.88 26.45 14.25
CA TYR A 419 -23.82 26.28 15.35
C TYR A 419 -23.12 26.32 16.73
N LYS A 420 -21.97 25.65 16.87
CA LYS A 420 -21.16 25.74 18.10
C LYS A 420 -20.68 27.16 18.38
N ALA A 421 -20.22 27.89 17.37
CA ALA A 421 -19.79 29.28 17.51
C ALA A 421 -20.93 30.20 17.98
N VAL A 422 -22.10 30.09 17.35
CA VAL A 422 -23.32 30.83 17.76
C VAL A 422 -23.75 30.42 19.17
N ARG A 423 -23.62 29.15 19.55
CA ARG A 423 -23.90 28.69 20.91
C ARG A 423 -22.94 29.30 21.92
N THR A 424 -21.63 29.34 21.63
CA THR A 424 -20.64 29.95 22.53
C THR A 424 -20.85 31.45 22.68
N GLU A 425 -21.19 32.14 21.59
CA GLU A 425 -21.56 33.55 21.61
C GLU A 425 -22.81 33.79 22.45
N ASN A 426 -23.87 33.00 22.25
CA ASN A 426 -25.07 33.08 23.07
C ASN A 426 -24.80 32.82 24.56
N THR A 427 -23.94 31.85 24.89
CA THR A 427 -23.52 31.62 26.28
C THR A 427 -22.75 32.81 26.84
N HIS A 428 -21.85 33.40 26.05
CA HIS A 428 -21.09 34.58 26.46
C HIS A 428 -22.00 35.79 26.68
N LEU A 429 -22.90 36.08 25.75
CA LEU A 429 -23.91 37.14 25.87
C LEU A 429 -24.84 36.90 27.07
N LYS A 430 -25.27 35.66 27.30
CA LYS A 430 -26.06 35.30 28.48
C LYS A 430 -25.28 35.53 29.78
N GLY A 431 -23.98 35.22 29.79
CA GLY A 431 -23.08 35.53 30.91
C GLY A 431 -22.88 37.03 31.12
N MET A 432 -22.77 37.82 30.04
CA MET A 432 -22.66 39.28 30.09
C MET A 432 -23.95 39.96 30.55
N MET A 433 -25.11 39.39 30.20
CA MET A 433 -26.38 39.85 30.74
C MET A 433 -26.50 39.51 32.23
N GLY A 434 -25.76 38.50 32.73
CA GLY A 434 -25.81 38.09 34.13
C GLY A 434 -27.21 37.64 34.56
N ASP A 435 -27.36 37.28 35.82
CA ASP A 435 -28.66 37.07 36.46
C ASP A 435 -29.35 38.43 36.69
N LEU A 436 -29.50 39.23 35.61
CA LEU A 436 -30.43 40.34 35.59
C LEU A 436 -31.81 39.73 35.77
N ASP A 437 -32.19 39.59 37.04
CA ASP A 437 -33.54 39.29 37.45
C ASP A 437 -34.43 40.32 36.74
N PRO A 438 -35.33 39.90 35.84
CA PRO A 438 -36.24 40.82 35.17
C PRO A 438 -37.03 41.67 36.19
N GLY A 439 -37.12 41.24 37.46
CA GLY A 439 -37.71 41.98 38.57
C GLY A 439 -36.90 43.19 39.05
N GLU A 440 -35.57 43.10 39.20
CA GLU A 440 -34.78 44.17 39.84
C GLU A 440 -34.49 45.33 38.87
N TYR A 441 -34.33 45.07 37.57
CA TYR A 441 -34.18 46.14 36.58
C TYR A 441 -35.46 46.97 36.41
N MET A 442 -36.62 46.43 36.77
CA MET A 442 -37.88 47.19 36.75
C MET A 442 -38.14 47.97 38.06
N SER A 443 -37.39 47.70 39.15
CA SER A 443 -37.70 48.27 40.46
C SER A 443 -36.60 49.15 41.10
N MET A 444 -35.44 49.34 40.47
CA MET A 444 -34.53 50.44 40.84
C MET A 444 -34.96 51.76 40.18
N ASP A 445 -35.68 52.60 40.92
CA ASP A 445 -35.81 54.07 40.81
C ASP A 445 -35.75 54.74 39.41
N PHE A 446 -36.20 54.04 38.37
CA PHE A 446 -36.49 54.65 37.08
C PHE A 446 -37.54 55.73 37.24
N THR A 447 -38.42 55.69 38.24
CA THR A 447 -39.41 56.76 38.44
C THR A 447 -38.75 58.15 38.46
N ASN A 448 -37.63 58.36 39.15
CA ASN A 448 -36.98 59.68 39.17
C ASN A 448 -36.21 60.00 37.87
N ARG A 449 -35.49 59.04 37.30
CA ARG A 449 -34.71 59.28 36.05
C ARG A 449 -35.60 59.36 34.82
N GLU A 450 -36.61 58.50 34.74
CA GLU A 450 -37.65 58.45 33.72
C GLU A 450 -38.55 59.67 33.83
N GLN A 451 -38.95 60.11 35.03
CA GLN A 451 -39.65 61.39 35.20
C GLN A 451 -38.77 62.56 34.76
N SER A 452 -37.46 62.56 35.09
CA SER A 452 -36.53 63.60 34.64
C SER A 452 -36.37 63.62 33.11
N ARG A 453 -36.28 62.43 32.48
CA ARG A 453 -36.26 62.26 31.02
C ARG A 453 -37.57 62.70 30.39
N HIS A 454 -38.71 62.26 30.90
CA HIS A 454 -40.03 62.65 30.42
C HIS A 454 -40.25 64.16 30.56
N THR A 455 -39.80 64.76 31.67
CA THR A 455 -39.85 66.21 31.88
C THR A 455 -38.94 66.94 30.87
N SER A 456 -37.76 66.41 30.58
CA SER A 456 -36.84 66.98 29.59
C SER A 456 -37.35 66.83 28.16
N ILE A 457 -37.90 65.66 27.82
CA ILE A 457 -38.53 65.39 26.52
C ILE A 457 -39.75 66.28 26.34
N ASN A 458 -40.60 66.45 27.35
CA ASN A 458 -41.75 67.35 27.28
C ASN A 458 -41.30 68.81 27.13
N LYS A 459 -40.24 69.25 27.82
CA LYS A 459 -39.66 70.60 27.62
C LYS A 459 -39.16 70.78 26.19
N LEU A 460 -38.41 69.80 25.66
CA LEU A 460 -37.89 69.83 24.30
C LEU A 460 -38.99 69.73 23.23
N GLN A 461 -40.06 68.99 23.51
CA GLN A 461 -41.25 68.94 22.65
C GLN A 461 -41.96 70.29 22.65
N TYR A 462 -42.17 70.90 23.81
CA TYR A 462 -42.79 72.22 23.90
C TYR A 462 -41.95 73.29 23.19
N GLU A 463 -40.63 73.21 23.32
CA GLU A 463 -39.71 74.08 22.60
C GLU A 463 -39.72 73.81 21.10
N ASN A 464 -39.73 72.54 20.66
CA ASN A 464 -39.86 72.19 19.25
C ASN A 464 -41.20 72.66 18.66
N GLU A 465 -42.31 72.50 19.40
CA GLU A 465 -43.63 72.98 19.03
C GLU A 465 -43.62 74.50 18.86
N ARG A 466 -42.99 75.21 19.80
CA ARG A 466 -42.81 76.67 19.74
C ARG A 466 -41.96 77.07 18.53
N LEU A 467 -40.82 76.41 18.30
CA LEU A 467 -39.94 76.67 17.16
C LEU A 467 -40.62 76.34 15.83
N ARG A 468 -41.41 75.26 15.76
CA ARG A 468 -42.23 74.94 14.58
C ARG A 468 -43.32 75.97 14.35
N ASN A 469 -43.96 76.47 15.40
CA ASN A 469 -44.92 77.57 15.29
C ASN A 469 -44.25 78.88 14.86
N ASP A 470 -43.06 79.18 15.36
CA ASP A 470 -42.30 80.37 14.98
C ASP A 470 -41.78 80.25 13.54
N LEU A 471 -41.33 79.06 13.12
CA LEU A 471 -41.03 78.75 11.72
C LEU A 471 -42.28 78.88 10.85
N ALA A 472 -43.43 78.35 11.28
CA ALA A 472 -44.68 78.49 10.54
C ALA A 472 -45.11 79.96 10.42
N LYS A 473 -44.94 80.77 11.48
CA LYS A 473 -45.16 82.22 11.44
C LYS A 473 -44.16 82.90 10.50
N LEU A 474 -42.88 82.51 10.50
CA LEU A 474 -41.87 83.02 9.57
C LEU A 474 -42.16 82.60 8.12
N HIS A 475 -42.71 81.40 7.89
CA HIS A 475 -43.13 80.96 6.55
C HIS A 475 -44.39 81.70 6.07
N VAL A 476 -45.29 82.09 6.98
CA VAL A 476 -46.48 82.90 6.65
C VAL A 476 -46.10 84.38 6.46
N ASN A 477 -45.20 84.91 7.29
CA ASN A 477 -44.84 86.34 7.28
C ASN A 477 -43.60 86.67 6.44
N GLY A 478 -42.83 85.66 6.05
CA GLY A 478 -41.54 85.75 5.33
C GLY A 478 -41.58 84.96 4.03
N LYS A 479 -42.68 85.06 3.29
CA LYS A 479 -42.81 84.53 1.93
C LYS A 479 -42.13 85.46 0.93
N SER A 480 -40.81 85.62 1.08
CA SER A 480 -39.95 86.09 0.01
C SER A 480 -38.54 85.52 0.23
N THR A 481 -38.04 84.83 -0.79
CA THR A 481 -36.64 84.41 -0.98
C THR A 481 -36.12 83.28 -0.07
N TRP A 482 -36.61 82.05 -0.30
CA TRP A 482 -35.75 80.87 -0.13
C TRP A 482 -35.84 80.00 -1.39
N THR A 483 -34.92 80.25 -2.31
CA THR A 483 -34.61 79.40 -3.47
C THR A 483 -33.14 79.01 -3.32
N ASN A 484 -32.87 77.72 -3.51
CA ASN A 484 -31.57 77.06 -3.59
C ASN A 484 -30.85 76.73 -2.28
N GLN A 485 -31.18 75.57 -1.73
CA GLN A 485 -30.19 74.55 -1.32
C GLN A 485 -30.91 73.22 -1.07
N ASN A 486 -31.15 72.46 -2.15
CA ASN A 486 -31.72 71.11 -2.07
C ASN A 486 -30.79 70.08 -2.73
N THR A 487 -29.49 70.15 -2.41
CA THR A 487 -28.48 69.20 -2.89
C THR A 487 -27.89 68.30 -1.79
N TYR A 488 -28.39 68.37 -0.55
CA TYR A 488 -27.95 67.47 0.53
C TYR A 488 -28.91 66.32 0.83
N GLU A 489 -30.21 66.44 0.54
CA GLU A 489 -31.16 65.34 0.82
C GLU A 489 -31.10 64.20 -0.20
N GLU A 490 -30.63 64.45 -1.42
CA GLU A 490 -30.64 63.43 -2.49
C GLU A 490 -29.49 62.41 -2.36
N THR A 491 -28.33 62.84 -1.84
CA THR A 491 -27.18 61.96 -1.58
C THR A 491 -27.46 60.95 -0.44
N GLY A 492 -28.29 61.33 0.55
CA GLY A 492 -28.66 60.45 1.66
C GLY A 492 -29.51 59.25 1.24
N ARG A 493 -30.42 59.42 0.26
CA ARG A 493 -31.26 58.30 -0.21
C ARG A 493 -30.48 57.28 -1.04
N TYR A 494 -29.49 57.71 -1.83
CA TYR A 494 -28.67 56.80 -2.63
C TYR A 494 -27.77 55.90 -1.78
N ALA A 495 -27.25 56.41 -0.66
CA ALA A 495 -26.46 55.60 0.28
C ALA A 495 -27.32 54.52 0.96
N TYR A 496 -28.54 54.86 1.41
CA TYR A 496 -29.41 53.91 2.09
C TYR A 496 -29.96 52.82 1.16
N GLN A 497 -30.26 53.15 -0.10
CA GLN A 497 -30.77 52.17 -1.05
C GLN A 497 -29.69 51.20 -1.57
N SER A 498 -28.42 51.62 -1.58
CA SER A 498 -27.31 50.75 -1.97
C SER A 498 -27.01 49.68 -0.92
N GLN A 499 -27.23 49.96 0.37
CA GLN A 499 -27.01 48.99 1.44
C GLN A 499 -28.00 47.82 1.40
N ILE A 500 -29.27 48.07 1.06
CA ILE A 500 -30.30 47.01 0.96
C ILE A 500 -30.06 46.08 -0.23
N LYS A 501 -29.39 46.55 -1.30
CA LYS A 501 -29.08 45.72 -2.48
C LYS A 501 -27.88 44.79 -2.29
N VAL A 502 -26.96 45.10 -1.38
CA VAL A 502 -25.83 44.21 -1.11
C VAL A 502 -26.27 43.02 -0.26
N GLU A 503 -27.24 43.21 0.64
CA GLU A 503 -27.71 42.15 1.54
C GLU A 503 -28.58 41.08 0.84
N GLN A 504 -29.19 41.38 -0.31
CA GLN A 504 -29.99 40.38 -1.06
C GLN A 504 -29.19 39.55 -2.08
N ASN A 505 -27.96 39.95 -2.43
CA ASN A 505 -27.17 39.25 -3.46
C ASN A 505 -26.21 38.18 -2.93
N GLU A 506 -26.08 38.00 -1.61
CA GLU A 506 -25.28 36.90 -1.06
C GLU A 506 -26.07 35.58 -0.92
N GLU A 507 -27.40 35.56 -1.10
CA GLU A 507 -28.19 34.34 -0.85
C GLU A 507 -28.74 33.63 -2.10
N ARG A 508 -28.45 34.09 -3.33
CA ARG A 508 -28.94 33.43 -4.55
C ARG A 508 -27.96 33.45 -5.72
N LEU A 509 -26.89 32.66 -5.65
CA LEU A 509 -26.18 32.07 -6.79
C LEU A 509 -25.25 31.03 -6.15
N SER A 510 -25.35 29.72 -6.35
CA SER A 510 -25.52 29.03 -7.63
C SER A 510 -25.90 27.56 -7.37
N HIS A 511 -27.17 27.25 -7.61
CA HIS A 511 -27.65 25.90 -7.92
C HIS A 511 -27.30 25.62 -9.39
N ASP A 512 -26.72 24.44 -9.62
CA ASP A 512 -26.81 23.59 -10.81
C ASP A 512 -26.81 24.23 -12.20
N CYS A 513 -25.70 24.04 -12.92
CA CYS A 513 -25.71 23.92 -14.38
C CYS A 513 -24.98 22.64 -14.78
N GLU A 514 -25.79 21.65 -15.18
CA GLU A 514 -25.40 20.45 -15.89
C GLU A 514 -24.73 20.76 -17.25
N PRO A 515 -23.94 19.81 -17.80
CA PRO A 515 -22.98 20.08 -18.86
C PRO A 515 -23.63 19.97 -20.24
N ASN A 516 -23.82 21.11 -20.90
CA ASN A 516 -24.12 21.12 -22.33
C ASN A 516 -22.85 20.92 -23.16
N ARG A 517 -22.68 19.68 -23.58
CA ARG A 517 -22.14 19.26 -24.88
C ARG A 517 -22.30 20.39 -25.92
N SER A 518 -21.18 20.88 -26.48
CA SER A 518 -21.06 21.17 -27.91
C SER A 518 -19.67 21.67 -28.31
N THR A 519 -19.07 20.91 -29.23
CA THR A 519 -18.30 21.40 -30.38
C THR A 519 -16.90 21.95 -30.11
N MET A 520 -15.96 21.00 -30.12
CA MET A 520 -14.57 21.21 -30.49
C MET A 520 -14.44 21.96 -31.83
N PRO A 521 -13.69 23.06 -31.91
CA PRO A 521 -13.20 23.60 -33.18
C PRO A 521 -11.89 22.92 -33.58
N PRO A 522 -11.66 22.68 -34.89
CA PRO A 522 -10.51 21.96 -35.39
C PRO A 522 -9.27 22.85 -35.59
N LEU A 523 -8.11 22.24 -35.34
CA LEU A 523 -6.73 22.51 -35.79
C LEU A 523 -6.49 23.69 -36.75
N PRO A 524 -5.33 24.37 -36.54
CA PRO A 524 -4.39 24.58 -37.63
C PRO A 524 -3.03 23.93 -37.31
N PRO A 525 -2.47 23.11 -38.23
CA PRO A 525 -1.12 22.60 -38.11
C PRO A 525 -0.15 23.65 -38.67
N SER A 526 0.88 24.04 -37.91
CA SER A 526 1.99 24.79 -38.50
C SER A 526 3.32 24.43 -37.86
N THR A 527 3.94 23.45 -38.49
CA THR A 527 5.31 23.54 -39.01
C THR A 527 6.40 23.88 -37.98
N PHE A 528 7.03 22.81 -37.50
CA PHE A 528 8.39 22.77 -36.98
C PHE A 528 9.32 23.67 -37.83
N GLN A 529 9.73 24.81 -37.28
CA GLN A 529 10.96 25.48 -37.73
C GLN A 529 12.09 25.00 -36.84
N ALA A 530 12.85 24.02 -37.34
CA ALA A 530 14.19 23.74 -36.89
C ALA A 530 15.07 24.94 -37.23
N LYS A 531 15.32 25.81 -36.24
CA LYS A 531 16.39 26.80 -36.32
C LYS A 531 17.65 26.18 -35.75
N GLU A 532 18.46 25.64 -36.66
CA GLU A 532 19.90 25.54 -36.49
C GLU A 532 20.44 26.94 -36.14
N MET A 533 20.96 27.08 -34.93
CA MET A 533 21.94 28.10 -34.61
C MET A 533 23.19 27.38 -34.09
N THR A 534 23.95 26.91 -35.07
CA THR A 534 25.37 26.61 -34.99
C THR A 534 26.12 27.91 -34.71
N SER A 535 26.93 27.96 -33.64
CA SER A 535 28.19 28.75 -33.47
C SER A 535 28.53 28.93 -31.98
N PRO A 536 29.80 29.10 -31.60
CA PRO A 536 30.81 28.03 -31.62
C PRO A 536 31.48 27.87 -30.24
N LEU A 537 32.08 26.68 -30.08
CA LEU A 537 33.08 26.32 -29.08
C LEU A 537 33.97 27.52 -28.66
N VAL A 538 33.78 28.02 -27.44
CA VAL A 538 34.82 28.76 -26.72
C VAL A 538 35.22 27.87 -25.55
N SER A 539 36.35 27.19 -25.74
CA SER A 539 37.16 26.66 -24.65
C SER A 539 37.58 27.82 -23.77
N ASP A 540 37.14 27.81 -22.52
CA ASP A 540 37.93 28.41 -21.44
C ASP A 540 38.16 27.29 -20.42
N ASP A 541 39.36 26.71 -20.52
CA ASP A 541 39.93 25.75 -19.58
C ASP A 541 40.29 26.49 -18.29
N ASP A 542 39.29 26.92 -17.52
CA ASP A 542 39.50 27.31 -16.13
C ASP A 542 39.25 26.11 -15.21
N VAL A 543 40.32 25.35 -15.08
CA VAL A 543 40.54 24.30 -14.08
C VAL A 543 40.44 24.93 -12.68
N PHE A 544 39.22 25.06 -12.16
CA PHE A 544 39.00 25.16 -10.73
C PHE A 544 38.73 23.75 -10.22
N PRO A 545 39.63 23.15 -9.40
CA PRO A 545 39.36 21.90 -8.74
C PRO A 545 38.32 22.19 -7.64
N LEU A 546 37.05 22.25 -8.04
CA LEU A 546 35.94 22.14 -7.12
C LEU A 546 36.00 20.70 -6.60
N SER A 547 36.71 20.54 -5.48
CA SER A 547 36.60 19.36 -4.64
C SER A 547 35.11 19.00 -4.54
N PRO A 548 34.71 17.75 -4.83
CA PRO A 548 33.32 17.37 -4.78
C PRO A 548 32.81 17.78 -3.41
N PRO A 549 31.72 18.55 -3.31
CA PRO A 549 31.17 18.89 -2.01
C PRO A 549 30.90 17.57 -1.31
N ASP A 550 31.43 17.41 -0.10
CA ASP A 550 31.18 16.30 0.82
C ASP A 550 29.68 16.31 1.19
N MET A 551 28.85 16.00 0.19
CA MET A 551 27.44 15.78 0.33
C MET A 551 27.30 14.33 0.78
N SER A 552 27.71 14.10 2.02
CA SER A 552 27.23 13.01 2.85
C SER A 552 25.75 13.27 3.17
N PHE A 553 24.91 13.39 2.13
CA PHE A 553 23.50 13.12 2.30
C PHE A 553 23.43 11.64 2.70
N PRO A 554 22.87 11.30 3.87
CA PRO A 554 22.67 9.91 4.21
C PRO A 554 21.83 9.33 3.08
N ALA A 555 22.46 8.46 2.28
CA ALA A 555 21.76 7.73 1.24
C ALA A 555 20.52 7.13 1.90
N SER A 556 19.34 7.34 1.30
CA SER A 556 18.08 6.86 1.87
C SER A 556 18.25 5.42 2.38
N LEU A 557 17.64 5.05 3.50
CA LEU A 557 17.80 3.72 4.13
C LEU A 557 17.74 2.57 3.10
N ALA A 558 16.89 2.70 2.08
CA ALA A 558 16.78 1.79 0.95
C ALA A 558 18.04 1.71 0.07
N ALA A 559 18.65 2.85 -0.26
CA ALA A 559 19.91 2.92 -0.99
C ALA A 559 21.08 2.35 -0.18
N GLN A 560 21.10 2.56 1.14
CA GLN A 560 22.11 1.96 2.01
C GLN A 560 21.96 0.42 2.05
N HIS A 561 20.73 -0.08 2.16
CA HIS A 561 20.46 -1.52 2.10
C HIS A 561 20.83 -2.12 0.73
N PHE A 562 20.54 -1.41 -0.36
CA PHE A 562 20.92 -1.85 -1.70
C PHE A 562 22.45 -1.95 -1.86
N LEU A 563 23.20 -0.96 -1.38
CA LEU A 563 24.66 -0.97 -1.42
C LEU A 563 25.26 -2.08 -0.57
N LEU A 564 24.71 -2.35 0.63
CA LEU A 564 25.16 -3.46 1.48
C LEU A 564 24.87 -4.82 0.84
N GLU A 565 23.71 -4.98 0.20
CA GLU A 565 23.38 -6.22 -0.50
C GLU A 565 24.25 -6.40 -1.77
N GLU A 566 24.56 -5.33 -2.50
CA GLU A 566 25.52 -5.35 -3.61
C GLU A 566 26.94 -5.71 -3.15
N GLU A 567 27.40 -5.15 -2.03
CA GLU A 567 28.71 -5.49 -1.46
C GLU A 567 28.75 -6.97 -1.03
N LYS A 568 27.66 -7.49 -0.47
CA LYS A 568 27.53 -8.90 -0.13
C LYS A 568 27.54 -9.80 -1.37
N ARG A 569 26.77 -9.46 -2.42
CA ARG A 569 26.77 -10.18 -3.70
C ARG A 569 28.15 -10.18 -4.35
N ALA A 570 28.86 -9.06 -4.32
CA ALA A 570 30.22 -8.95 -4.85
C ALA A 570 31.18 -9.89 -4.10
N LYS A 571 31.12 -9.95 -2.76
CA LYS A 571 31.92 -10.87 -1.93
C LYS A 571 31.58 -12.34 -2.17
N GLU A 572 30.32 -12.68 -2.40
CA GLU A 572 29.90 -14.04 -2.74
C GLU A 572 30.43 -14.46 -4.12
N LEU A 573 30.34 -13.56 -5.11
CA LEU A 573 30.88 -13.78 -6.45
C LEU A 573 32.42 -13.94 -6.42
N GLU A 574 33.11 -13.12 -5.63
CA GLU A 574 34.57 -13.23 -5.44
C GLU A 574 34.97 -14.57 -4.83
N LYS A 575 34.23 -15.06 -3.81
CA LYS A 575 34.46 -16.39 -3.24
C LYS A 575 34.25 -17.51 -4.24
N LEU A 576 33.22 -17.41 -5.07
CA LEU A 576 32.92 -18.41 -6.11
C LEU A 576 34.03 -18.45 -7.16
N LEU A 577 34.50 -17.27 -7.62
CA LEU A 577 35.62 -17.12 -8.53
C LEU A 577 36.91 -17.72 -7.95
N ASN A 578 37.23 -17.42 -6.69
CA ASN A 578 38.41 -17.98 -6.02
C ASN A 578 38.34 -19.50 -5.91
N THR A 579 37.17 -20.04 -5.56
CA THR A 579 36.96 -21.50 -5.49
C THR A 579 37.18 -22.16 -6.86
N HIS A 580 36.66 -21.54 -7.93
CA HIS A 580 36.83 -22.06 -9.29
C HIS A 580 38.29 -21.99 -9.75
N ILE A 581 39.01 -20.91 -9.42
CA ILE A 581 40.44 -20.78 -9.70
C ILE A 581 41.23 -21.88 -8.98
N ASP A 582 40.94 -22.15 -7.71
CA ASP A 582 41.60 -23.21 -6.93
C ASP A 582 41.33 -24.61 -7.49
N GLU A 583 40.13 -24.87 -8.00
CA GLU A 583 39.78 -26.12 -8.67
C GLU A 583 40.54 -26.29 -9.99
N LEU A 584 40.62 -25.22 -10.79
CA LEU A 584 41.39 -25.22 -12.04
C LEU A 584 42.88 -25.44 -11.79
N GLN A 585 43.45 -24.83 -10.74
CA GLN A 585 44.83 -25.06 -10.33
C GLN A 585 45.06 -26.50 -9.91
N ARG A 586 44.19 -27.07 -9.06
CA ARG A 586 44.27 -28.50 -8.67
C ARG A 586 44.17 -29.44 -9.85
N HIS A 587 43.26 -29.20 -10.80
CA HIS A 587 43.15 -30.00 -12.01
C HIS A 587 44.40 -29.92 -12.89
N THR A 588 44.98 -28.72 -13.01
CA THR A 588 46.22 -28.49 -13.76
C THR A 588 47.39 -29.20 -13.11
N GLU A 589 47.55 -29.10 -11.79
CA GLU A 589 48.60 -29.81 -11.03
C GLU A 589 48.44 -31.33 -11.12
N PHE A 590 47.23 -31.85 -10.97
CA PHE A 590 46.95 -33.27 -11.11
C PHE A 590 47.34 -33.78 -12.50
N THR A 591 47.02 -33.00 -13.54
CA THR A 591 47.36 -33.31 -14.92
C THR A 591 48.87 -33.29 -15.15
N LEU A 592 49.57 -32.24 -14.69
CA LEU A 592 51.03 -32.14 -14.77
C LEU A 592 51.74 -33.29 -14.03
N ASN A 593 51.27 -33.66 -12.84
CA ASN A 593 51.83 -34.74 -12.05
C ASN A 593 51.63 -36.11 -12.73
N LYS A 594 50.45 -36.33 -13.34
CA LYS A 594 50.17 -37.53 -14.14
C LYS A 594 51.16 -37.68 -15.30
N TYR A 595 51.44 -36.61 -16.05
CA TYR A 595 52.38 -36.67 -17.19
C TYR A 595 53.85 -36.70 -16.75
N SER A 596 54.23 -36.03 -15.65
CA SER A 596 55.59 -36.10 -15.09
C SER A 596 55.94 -37.51 -14.62
N LYS A 597 55.02 -38.20 -13.92
CA LYS A 597 55.21 -39.61 -13.54
C LYS A 597 55.32 -40.53 -14.75
N LEU A 598 54.51 -40.28 -15.79
CA LEU A 598 54.57 -41.04 -17.05
C LEU A 598 55.91 -40.85 -17.78
N LYS A 599 56.51 -39.64 -17.69
CA LYS A 599 57.83 -39.34 -18.27
C LYS A 599 58.98 -39.98 -17.48
N GLN A 600 58.92 -39.98 -16.14
CA GLN A 600 59.92 -40.66 -15.30
C GLN A 600 59.91 -42.18 -15.51
N ASN A 601 58.72 -42.80 -15.59
CA ASN A 601 58.60 -44.24 -15.84
C ASN A 601 59.07 -44.67 -17.24
N ARG A 602 59.30 -43.74 -18.17
CA ARG A 602 59.87 -44.03 -19.51
C ARG A 602 61.39 -43.84 -19.58
N HIS A 603 62.03 -43.31 -18.55
CA HIS A 603 63.49 -43.12 -18.49
C HIS A 603 64.20 -44.08 -17.52
N ILE A 604 63.49 -45.07 -16.97
CA ILE A 604 64.05 -46.29 -16.35
C ILE A 604 63.91 -47.41 -17.36
#